data_AF-B0XU05-F1
#
_entry.id   AF-B0XU05-F1
#
_cell.length_a   1.000
_cell.length_b   1.000
_cell.length_c   1.000
_cell.angle_alpha   90.00
_cell.angle_beta   90.00
_cell.angle_gamma   90.00
#
_symmetry.space_group_name_H-M   'P 1'
#
loop_
_entity.id
_entity.type
_entity.pdbx_description
1 polymer ?
#
loop_
_entity_poly.entity_id
_entity_poly.type
_entity_poly.pdbx_seq_one_letter_code
_entity_poly.pdbx_strand_id
1 'polypeptide(L)'
;MHGQTRLSRQTRNISRLGVRQNAKAHDIINGRCVDIARSKCTYFGSNEKPLHLSYSAGRLDIHYAVNSKAQQTFIGGVIAFRVLPRPQFSALQTSIFPVYFTLQSALPVVIALTSSKGGQLNGISGLLAPESRFGTLLPLATVAVSGLINQVILRPLTVRTMKERKHQETRDGKKSYDPAPHSKEMMALNKKFGRLHGLSSLINMVSLIATVYYGVVLSKRLS
;
A
#
# COMPACT_ATOMS: atom_id res chain seq x y z
N MET A 1 -2.86 49.66 19.91
CA MET A 1 -2.59 48.89 18.68
C MET A 1 -1.31 48.02 18.79
N HIS A 2 -1.20 47.14 19.80
CA HIS A 2 0.03 46.33 20.03
C HIS A 2 -0.20 44.80 20.08
N GLY A 3 -1.45 44.31 20.04
CA GLY A 3 -1.78 42.89 20.19
C GLY A 3 -1.79 42.07 18.89
N GLN A 4 -2.15 42.66 17.74
CA GLN A 4 -2.28 41.92 16.47
C GLN A 4 -0.91 41.52 15.86
N THR A 5 0.14 42.29 16.12
CA THR A 5 1.49 42.05 15.59
C THR A 5 2.13 40.80 16.20
N ARG A 6 1.79 40.45 17.44
CA ARG A 6 2.36 39.30 18.18
C ARG A 6 1.78 37.96 17.70
N LEU A 7 0.47 37.90 17.47
CA LEU A 7 -0.22 36.72 16.93
C LEU A 7 0.23 36.38 15.51
N SER A 8 0.43 37.38 14.63
CA SER A 8 0.92 37.16 13.26
C SER A 8 2.38 36.66 13.19
N ARG A 9 3.19 36.96 14.21
CA ARG A 9 4.57 36.47 14.32
C ARG A 9 4.61 35.03 14.86
N GLN A 10 3.71 34.71 15.79
CA GLN A 10 3.61 33.36 16.36
C GLN A 10 3.09 32.34 15.34
N THR A 11 2.07 32.68 14.54
CA THR A 11 1.57 31.82 13.46
C THR A 11 2.59 31.61 12.34
N ARG A 12 3.37 32.65 12.00
CA ARG A 12 4.49 32.52 11.04
C ARG A 12 5.62 31.63 11.57
N ASN A 13 5.94 31.71 12.86
CA ASN A 13 6.96 30.86 13.48
C ASN A 13 6.52 29.39 13.54
N ILE A 14 5.26 29.10 13.88
CA ILE A 14 4.71 27.74 13.90
C ILE A 14 4.67 27.16 12.48
N SER A 15 4.29 27.95 11.47
CA SER A 15 4.29 27.51 10.07
C SER A 15 5.71 27.21 9.57
N ARG A 16 6.70 28.05 9.93
CA ARG A 16 8.12 27.82 9.59
C ARG A 16 8.70 26.59 10.31
N LEU A 17 8.30 26.34 11.57
CA LEU A 17 8.69 25.15 12.31
C LEU A 17 8.10 23.88 11.69
N GLY A 18 6.83 23.90 11.28
CA GLY A 18 6.18 22.80 10.58
C GLY A 18 6.84 22.47 9.24
N VAL A 19 7.19 23.48 8.44
CA VAL A 19 7.92 23.30 7.17
C VAL A 19 9.33 22.75 7.40
N ARG A 20 10.06 23.24 8.41
CA ARG A 20 11.40 22.73 8.76
C ARG A 20 11.37 21.29 9.26
N GLN A 21 10.37 20.90 10.06
CA GLN A 21 10.23 19.51 10.52
C GLN A 21 9.85 18.56 9.38
N ASN A 22 9.02 19.00 8.43
CA ASN A 22 8.66 18.20 7.25
C ASN A 22 9.85 18.01 6.30
N ALA A 23 10.65 19.06 6.06
CA ALA A 23 11.87 18.96 5.28
C ALA A 23 12.89 18.00 5.94
N LYS A 24 13.08 18.13 7.26
CA LYS A 24 13.99 17.24 8.01
C LYS A 24 13.51 15.78 8.01
N ALA A 25 12.20 15.54 8.05
CA ALA A 25 11.64 14.19 7.93
C ALA A 25 11.83 13.61 6.51
N HIS A 26 11.66 14.42 5.48
CA HIS A 26 11.90 14.03 4.08
C HIS A 26 13.38 13.67 3.83
N ASP A 27 14.32 14.47 4.38
CA ASP A 27 15.76 14.20 4.27
C ASP A 27 16.18 12.95 5.04
N ILE A 28 15.61 12.69 6.22
CA ILE A 28 15.89 11.48 7.00
C ILE A 28 15.31 10.22 6.33
N ILE A 29 14.16 10.32 5.67
CA ILE A 29 13.56 9.21 4.92
C ILE A 29 14.38 8.91 3.66
N ASN A 30 14.78 9.94 2.91
CA ASN A 30 15.60 9.78 1.73
C ASN A 30 17.01 9.28 2.06
N GLY A 31 17.65 9.82 3.12
CA GLY A 31 18.94 9.35 3.62
C GLY A 31 18.91 7.87 4.02
N ARG A 32 17.89 7.45 4.78
CA ARG A 32 17.70 6.03 5.12
C ARG A 32 17.37 5.15 3.91
N CYS A 33 16.64 5.64 2.92
CA CYS A 33 16.40 4.89 1.69
C CYS A 33 17.68 4.71 0.87
N VAL A 34 18.55 5.72 0.82
CA VAL A 34 19.86 5.64 0.16
C VAL A 34 20.79 4.69 0.91
N ASP A 35 20.82 4.73 2.24
CA ASP A 35 21.66 3.82 3.05
C ASP A 35 21.18 2.36 2.96
N ILE A 36 19.86 2.11 2.91
CA ILE A 36 19.30 0.76 2.68
C ILE A 36 19.63 0.27 1.25
N ALA A 37 19.58 1.16 0.25
CA ALA A 37 19.97 0.82 -1.12
C ALA A 37 21.47 0.52 -1.23
N ARG A 38 22.31 1.27 -0.50
CA ARG A 38 23.77 1.10 -0.50
C ARG A 38 24.22 -0.15 0.26
N SER A 39 23.55 -0.47 1.37
CA SER A 39 23.81 -1.69 2.15
C SER A 39 23.42 -2.99 1.43
N LYS A 40 22.50 -2.92 0.45
CA LYS A 40 22.17 -4.06 -0.43
C LYS A 40 23.15 -4.26 -1.60
N CYS A 41 23.86 -3.22 -2.04
CA CYS A 41 24.82 -3.33 -3.14
C CYS A 41 26.15 -3.98 -2.74
N THR A 42 26.51 -4.05 -1.45
CA THR A 42 27.75 -4.68 -0.98
C THR A 42 27.66 -6.20 -0.86
N TYR A 43 26.51 -6.83 -1.14
CA TYR A 43 26.31 -8.29 -1.09
C TYR A 43 26.38 -8.97 -2.48
N PHE A 44 26.96 -8.30 -3.48
CA PHE A 44 27.11 -8.79 -4.86
C PHE A 44 28.58 -9.07 -5.23
N GLY A 45 29.35 -9.63 -4.29
CA GLY A 45 30.79 -9.84 -4.42
C GLY A 45 31.28 -11.25 -4.07
N SER A 46 30.42 -12.27 -4.06
CA SER A 46 30.83 -13.64 -3.69
C SER A 46 30.32 -14.67 -4.69
N ASN A 47 31.24 -15.44 -5.26
CA ASN A 47 31.04 -16.60 -6.14
C ASN A 47 30.32 -17.75 -5.41
N GLU A 48 29.03 -17.61 -5.12
CA GLU A 48 28.22 -18.71 -4.57
C GLU A 48 27.16 -19.19 -5.57
N LYS A 49 26.99 -20.51 -5.62
CA LYS A 49 26.22 -21.27 -6.60
C LYS A 49 24.76 -20.79 -6.70
N PRO A 50 24.15 -20.77 -7.90
CA PRO A 50 22.87 -20.09 -8.17
C PRO A 50 21.63 -20.70 -7.48
N LEU A 51 21.72 -21.90 -6.90
CA LEU A 51 20.58 -22.59 -6.29
C LEU A 51 20.13 -21.97 -4.95
N HIS A 52 21.08 -21.48 -4.13
CA HIS A 52 20.77 -20.95 -2.80
C HIS A 52 20.14 -19.55 -2.82
N LEU A 53 20.45 -18.73 -3.84
CA LEU A 53 19.96 -17.35 -3.95
C LEU A 53 18.47 -17.30 -4.35
N SER A 54 18.04 -18.18 -5.25
CA SER A 54 16.63 -18.29 -5.68
C SER A 54 15.73 -18.83 -4.55
N TYR A 55 16.27 -19.74 -3.73
CA TYR A 55 15.60 -20.33 -2.57
C TYR A 55 15.37 -19.31 -1.44
N SER A 56 16.35 -18.44 -1.19
CA SER A 56 16.26 -17.40 -0.16
C SER A 56 15.35 -16.23 -0.57
N ALA A 57 15.37 -15.84 -1.85
CA ALA A 57 14.52 -14.76 -2.38
C ALA A 57 13.02 -15.12 -2.35
N GLY A 58 12.63 -16.30 -2.85
CA GLY A 58 11.22 -16.70 -2.91
C GLY A 58 10.55 -16.83 -1.53
N ARG A 59 11.31 -17.23 -0.50
CA ARG A 59 10.82 -17.33 0.89
C ARG A 59 10.71 -15.95 1.54
N LEU A 60 11.68 -15.06 1.32
CA LEU A 60 11.66 -13.72 1.88
C LEU A 60 10.52 -12.88 1.29
N ASP A 61 10.31 -12.97 -0.02
CA ASP A 61 9.34 -12.15 -0.76
C ASP A 61 7.89 -12.48 -0.40
N ILE A 62 7.54 -13.75 -0.19
CA ILE A 62 6.19 -14.13 0.20
C ILE A 62 5.86 -13.76 1.65
N HIS A 63 6.84 -13.88 2.56
CA HIS A 63 6.68 -13.40 3.93
C HIS A 63 6.48 -11.88 3.97
N TYR A 64 7.24 -11.11 3.18
CA TYR A 64 7.03 -9.67 3.06
C TYR A 64 5.67 -9.31 2.44
N ALA A 65 5.23 -10.05 1.41
CA ALA A 65 3.93 -9.83 0.77
C ALA A 65 2.75 -10.10 1.70
N VAL A 66 2.77 -11.23 2.44
CA VAL A 66 1.71 -11.56 3.42
C VAL A 66 1.73 -10.58 4.60
N ASN A 67 2.91 -10.29 5.17
CA ASN A 67 3.02 -9.40 6.31
C ASN A 67 2.59 -7.96 5.98
N SER A 68 3.01 -7.41 4.84
CA SER A 68 2.61 -6.06 4.43
C SER A 68 1.10 -5.96 4.17
N LYS A 69 0.47 -6.99 3.59
CA LYS A 69 -0.99 -7.06 3.40
C LYS A 69 -1.76 -7.17 4.70
N ALA A 70 -1.34 -8.08 5.59
CA ALA A 70 -1.96 -8.29 6.89
C ALA A 70 -1.82 -7.07 7.80
N GLN A 71 -0.62 -6.47 7.87
CA GLN A 71 -0.38 -5.30 8.71
C GLN A 71 -1.07 -4.05 8.18
N GLN A 72 -1.10 -3.80 6.88
CA GLN A 72 -1.76 -2.58 6.37
C GLN A 72 -3.28 -2.67 6.34
N THR A 73 -3.85 -3.83 5.96
CA THR A 73 -5.29 -3.94 5.73
C THR A 73 -6.07 -4.36 6.98
N PHE A 74 -5.47 -5.13 7.90
CA PHE A 74 -6.24 -5.77 8.98
C PHE A 74 -5.81 -5.40 10.40
N ILE A 75 -4.51 -5.21 10.67
CA ILE A 75 -4.02 -4.95 12.03
C ILE A 75 -3.62 -3.48 12.22
N GLY A 76 -2.59 -3.04 11.52
CA GLY A 76 -2.08 -1.66 11.60
C GLY A 76 -3.09 -0.63 11.11
N GLY A 77 -3.85 -0.93 10.05
CA GLY A 77 -4.95 -0.06 9.59
C GLY A 77 -6.05 0.13 10.63
N VAL A 78 -6.45 -0.94 11.33
CA VAL A 78 -7.49 -0.89 12.36
C VAL A 78 -7.00 -0.16 13.62
N ILE A 79 -5.78 -0.44 14.05
CA ILE A 79 -5.15 0.27 15.18
C ILE A 79 -5.05 1.75 14.86
N ALA A 80 -4.51 2.11 13.68
CA ALA A 80 -4.40 3.50 13.25
C ALA A 80 -5.77 4.20 13.18
N PHE A 81 -6.82 3.52 12.72
CA PHE A 81 -8.17 4.08 12.71
C PHE A 81 -8.72 4.36 14.11
N ARG A 82 -8.40 3.51 15.10
CA ARG A 82 -8.86 3.68 16.48
C ARG A 82 -8.09 4.76 17.23
N VAL A 83 -6.79 4.90 16.95
CA VAL A 83 -5.90 5.79 17.70
C VAL A 83 -5.83 7.19 17.08
N LEU A 84 -5.91 7.30 15.75
CA LEU A 84 -5.76 8.59 15.08
C LEU A 84 -7.11 9.27 14.86
N PRO A 85 -7.20 10.60 15.06
CA PRO A 85 -8.26 11.42 14.51
C PRO A 85 -8.50 11.14 13.03
N ARG A 86 -9.76 11.05 12.60
CA ARG A 86 -10.15 10.67 11.22
C ARG A 86 -9.40 11.43 10.11
N PRO A 87 -9.15 12.76 10.20
CA PRO A 87 -8.36 13.46 9.19
C PRO A 87 -6.90 12.99 9.11
N GLN A 88 -6.29 12.65 10.25
CA GLN A 88 -4.91 12.16 10.30
C GLN A 88 -4.82 10.72 9.77
N PHE A 89 -5.76 9.86 10.16
CA PHE A 89 -5.89 8.52 9.57
C PHE A 89 -6.06 8.58 8.04
N SER A 90 -6.95 9.45 7.57
CA SER A 90 -7.17 9.69 6.14
C SER A 90 -5.88 10.12 5.42
N ALA A 91 -5.12 11.04 6.01
CA ALA A 91 -3.84 11.48 5.45
C ALA A 91 -2.82 10.33 5.39
N LEU A 92 -2.70 9.55 6.48
CA LEU A 92 -1.83 8.38 6.54
C LEU A 92 -2.16 7.37 5.44
N GLN A 93 -3.44 7.00 5.30
CA GLN A 93 -3.92 6.06 4.27
C GLN A 93 -3.63 6.56 2.86
N THR A 94 -3.85 7.86 2.60
CA THR A 94 -3.59 8.48 1.29
C THR A 94 -2.12 8.41 0.89
N SER A 95 -1.20 8.44 1.87
CA SER A 95 0.24 8.31 1.64
C SER A 95 0.72 6.85 1.52
N ILE A 96 0.11 5.92 2.27
CA ILE A 96 0.50 4.51 2.27
C ILE A 96 0.01 3.78 1.02
N PHE A 97 -1.26 3.98 0.64
CA PHE A 97 -1.90 3.21 -0.43
C PHE A 97 -1.17 3.27 -1.78
N PRO A 98 -0.60 4.40 -2.23
CA PRO A 98 0.21 4.44 -3.44
C PRO A 98 1.36 3.44 -3.45
N VAL A 99 2.11 3.36 -2.36
CA VAL A 99 3.24 2.44 -2.24
C VAL A 99 2.74 1.01 -2.14
N TYR A 100 1.75 0.77 -1.28
CA TYR A 100 1.17 -0.54 -1.06
C TYR A 100 0.61 -1.17 -2.35
N PHE A 101 -0.23 -0.46 -3.09
CA PHE A 101 -0.83 -1.00 -4.31
C PHE A 101 0.20 -1.13 -5.45
N THR A 102 1.22 -0.28 -5.50
CA THR A 102 2.35 -0.46 -6.44
C THR A 102 3.09 -1.75 -6.13
N LEU A 103 3.47 -1.99 -4.87
CA LEU A 103 4.15 -3.23 -4.47
C LEU A 103 3.28 -4.46 -4.70
N GLN A 104 1.98 -4.38 -4.38
CA GLN A 104 1.01 -5.42 -4.69
C GLN A 104 0.90 -5.73 -6.18
N SER A 105 1.13 -4.74 -7.06
CA SER A 105 1.10 -4.91 -8.50
C SER A 105 2.41 -5.49 -9.04
N ALA A 106 3.54 -4.96 -8.57
CA ALA A 106 4.86 -5.25 -9.12
C ALA A 106 5.48 -6.55 -8.58
N LEU A 107 5.39 -6.80 -7.26
CA LEU A 107 6.05 -7.96 -6.65
C LEU A 107 5.58 -9.31 -7.22
N PRO A 108 4.28 -9.57 -7.46
CA PRO A 108 3.86 -10.84 -8.06
C PRO A 108 4.41 -11.05 -9.47
N VAL A 109 4.61 -9.97 -10.24
CA VAL A 109 5.22 -10.03 -11.57
C VAL A 109 6.69 -10.39 -11.45
N VAL A 110 7.42 -9.76 -10.52
CA VAL A 110 8.82 -10.11 -10.24
C VAL A 110 8.93 -11.58 -9.83
N ILE A 111 8.11 -12.03 -8.88
CA ILE A 111 8.09 -13.43 -8.41
C ILE A 111 7.77 -14.39 -9.57
N ALA A 112 6.83 -14.05 -10.44
CA ALA A 112 6.48 -14.87 -11.59
C ALA A 112 7.69 -15.03 -12.53
N LEU A 113 8.36 -13.92 -12.85
CA LEU A 113 9.51 -13.90 -13.77
C LEU A 113 10.77 -14.55 -13.17
N THR A 114 10.94 -14.48 -11.85
CA THR A 114 12.09 -15.08 -11.15
C THR A 114 11.84 -16.51 -10.66
N SER A 115 10.63 -17.03 -10.84
CA SER A 115 10.29 -18.41 -10.44
C SER A 115 11.13 -19.42 -11.23
N SER A 116 11.78 -20.33 -10.49
CA SER A 116 12.55 -21.43 -11.06
C SER A 116 11.90 -22.78 -10.73
N LYS A 117 12.05 -23.76 -11.63
CA LYS A 117 11.65 -25.15 -11.40
C LYS A 117 12.85 -26.02 -11.78
N GLY A 118 13.37 -26.81 -10.85
CA GLY A 118 14.55 -27.66 -11.09
C GLY A 118 15.86 -26.90 -11.36
N GLY A 119 16.00 -25.66 -10.87
CA GLY A 119 17.21 -24.85 -11.05
C GLY A 119 17.27 -24.05 -12.37
N GLN A 120 16.28 -24.20 -13.26
CA GLN A 120 16.11 -23.35 -14.44
C GLN A 120 15.00 -22.32 -14.21
N LEU A 121 15.25 -21.08 -14.64
CA LEU A 121 14.22 -20.04 -14.68
C LEU A 121 13.12 -20.49 -15.65
N ASN A 122 11.86 -20.49 -15.19
CA ASN A 122 10.73 -20.92 -16.01
C ASN A 122 10.50 -19.97 -17.21
N GLY A 123 10.93 -18.71 -17.09
CA GLY A 123 10.66 -17.67 -18.06
C GLY A 123 9.15 -17.50 -18.30
N ILE A 124 8.78 -16.84 -19.40
CA ILE A 124 7.37 -16.62 -19.76
C ILE A 124 6.71 -17.95 -20.18
N SER A 125 7.44 -18.80 -20.91
CA SER A 125 6.92 -20.07 -21.42
C SER A 125 6.55 -21.07 -20.32
N GLY A 126 7.37 -21.20 -19.27
CA GLY A 126 7.06 -22.07 -18.13
C GLY A 126 5.96 -21.52 -17.21
N LEU A 127 5.68 -20.21 -17.29
CA LEU A 127 4.56 -19.58 -16.59
C LEU A 127 3.22 -19.86 -17.29
N LEU A 128 3.25 -19.92 -18.63
CA LEU A 128 2.08 -20.23 -19.49
C LEU A 128 1.81 -21.74 -19.60
N ALA A 129 2.74 -22.57 -19.15
CA ALA A 129 2.60 -24.02 -19.19
C ALA A 129 1.37 -24.49 -18.37
N PRO A 130 0.62 -25.51 -18.84
CA PRO A 130 -0.62 -25.95 -18.20
C PRO A 130 -0.49 -26.25 -16.70
N GLU A 131 0.66 -26.80 -16.28
CA GLU A 131 0.97 -27.17 -14.91
C GLU A 131 1.22 -25.96 -13.98
N SER A 132 1.61 -24.82 -14.54
CA SER A 132 1.86 -23.58 -13.78
C SER A 132 0.62 -22.67 -13.72
N ARG A 133 -0.39 -22.94 -14.57
CA ARG A 133 -1.55 -22.06 -14.77
C ARG A 133 -2.32 -21.79 -13.48
N PHE A 134 -2.72 -22.85 -12.77
CA PHE A 134 -3.52 -22.72 -11.54
C PHE A 134 -2.66 -22.49 -10.30
N GLY A 135 -1.47 -23.09 -10.25
CA GLY A 135 -0.60 -23.03 -9.07
C GLY A 135 0.23 -21.74 -8.95
N THR A 136 0.52 -21.06 -10.06
CA THR A 136 1.45 -19.91 -10.09
C THR A 136 0.87 -18.73 -10.85
N LEU A 137 0.48 -18.91 -12.11
CA LEU A 137 0.03 -17.80 -12.96
C LEU A 137 -1.24 -17.14 -12.43
N LEU A 138 -2.30 -17.94 -12.20
CA LEU A 138 -3.60 -17.43 -11.76
C LEU A 138 -3.53 -16.65 -10.42
N PRO A 139 -2.93 -17.17 -9.34
CA PRO A 139 -2.86 -16.42 -8.08
C PRO A 139 -1.98 -15.17 -8.20
N LEU A 140 -0.82 -15.23 -8.85
CA LEU A 140 0.06 -14.06 -9.00
C LEU A 140 -0.57 -12.98 -9.90
N ALA A 141 -1.21 -13.38 -11.01
CA ALA A 141 -1.97 -12.46 -11.86
C ALA A 141 -3.14 -11.83 -11.10
N THR A 142 -3.85 -12.61 -10.29
CA THR A 142 -4.95 -12.10 -9.45
C THR A 142 -4.45 -11.02 -8.50
N VAL A 143 -3.31 -11.24 -7.83
CA VAL A 143 -2.71 -10.25 -6.91
C VAL A 143 -2.28 -8.99 -7.67
N ALA A 144 -1.60 -9.16 -8.81
CA ALA A 144 -1.09 -8.06 -9.63
C ALA A 144 -2.23 -7.18 -10.19
N VAL A 145 -3.23 -7.80 -10.81
CA VAL A 145 -4.39 -7.11 -11.38
C VAL A 145 -5.21 -6.42 -10.29
N SER A 146 -5.39 -7.07 -9.14
CA SER A 146 -6.05 -6.46 -7.97
C SER A 146 -5.34 -5.18 -7.51
N GLY A 147 -4.01 -5.22 -7.42
CA GLY A 147 -3.19 -4.05 -7.11
C GLY A 147 -3.37 -2.92 -8.12
N LEU A 148 -3.36 -3.27 -9.41
CA LEU A 148 -3.52 -2.29 -10.49
C LEU A 148 -4.89 -1.63 -10.46
N ILE A 149 -5.97 -2.41 -10.36
CA ILE A 149 -7.34 -1.88 -10.26
C ILE A 149 -7.45 -0.91 -9.08
N ASN A 150 -6.92 -1.29 -7.91
CA ASN A 150 -6.90 -0.42 -6.74
C ASN A 150 -6.08 0.86 -6.98
N GLN A 151 -4.91 0.74 -7.60
CA GLN A 151 -3.99 1.86 -7.83
C GLN A 151 -4.55 2.88 -8.83
N VAL A 152 -5.08 2.40 -9.97
CA VAL A 152 -5.40 3.24 -11.13
C VAL A 152 -6.87 3.63 -11.19
N ILE A 153 -7.79 2.85 -10.59
CA ILE A 153 -9.23 3.11 -10.63
C ILE A 153 -9.74 3.51 -9.24
N LEU A 154 -9.69 2.60 -8.26
CA LEU A 154 -10.45 2.80 -7.01
C LEU A 154 -9.85 3.85 -6.09
N ARG A 155 -8.53 3.91 -5.98
CA ARG A 155 -7.83 4.94 -5.19
C ARG A 155 -8.12 6.36 -5.69
N PRO A 156 -7.92 6.73 -6.97
CA PRO A 156 -8.19 8.10 -7.41
C PRO A 156 -9.67 8.47 -7.27
N LEU A 157 -10.60 7.55 -7.52
CA LEU A 157 -12.04 7.78 -7.29
C LEU A 157 -12.35 8.02 -5.80
N THR A 158 -11.71 7.27 -4.91
CA THR A 158 -11.87 7.43 -3.46
C THR A 158 -11.33 8.77 -2.99
N VAL A 159 -10.12 9.16 -3.42
CA VAL A 159 -9.51 10.45 -3.08
C VAL A 159 -10.34 11.62 -3.59
N ARG A 160 -10.88 11.55 -4.83
CA ARG A 160 -11.80 12.56 -5.36
C ARG A 160 -13.05 12.69 -4.49
N THR A 161 -13.66 11.57 -4.13
CA THR A 161 -14.84 11.55 -3.24
C THR A 161 -14.52 12.12 -1.85
N MET A 162 -13.32 11.86 -1.31
CA MET A 162 -12.87 12.45 -0.04
C MET A 162 -12.72 13.97 -0.14
N LYS A 163 -12.23 14.49 -1.26
CA LYS A 163 -12.16 15.94 -1.52
C LYS A 163 -13.56 16.56 -1.63
N GLU A 164 -14.47 15.91 -2.36
CA GLU A 164 -15.88 16.33 -2.48
C GLU A 164 -16.54 16.38 -1.09
N ARG A 165 -16.37 15.33 -0.27
CA ARG A 165 -16.83 15.31 1.12
C ARG A 165 -16.25 16.48 1.91
N LYS A 166 -14.94 16.74 1.78
CA LYS A 166 -14.29 17.81 2.52
C LYS A 166 -14.85 19.19 2.17
N HIS A 167 -15.15 19.42 0.90
CA HIS A 167 -15.82 20.65 0.45
C HIS A 167 -17.24 20.75 1.02
N GLN A 168 -18.00 19.65 1.00
CA GLN A 168 -19.33 19.61 1.58
C GLN A 168 -19.30 19.85 3.10
N GLU A 169 -18.29 19.39 3.83
CA GLU A 169 -18.13 19.67 5.26
C GLU A 169 -18.03 21.18 5.56
N THR A 170 -17.42 21.94 4.64
CA THR A 170 -17.33 23.41 4.77
C THR A 170 -18.66 24.08 4.47
N ARG A 171 -19.42 23.58 3.49
CA ARG A 171 -20.76 24.09 3.15
C ARG A 171 -21.78 23.82 4.25
N ASP A 172 -21.74 22.62 4.83
CA ASP A 172 -22.68 22.18 5.86
C ASP A 172 -22.28 22.66 7.27
N GLY A 173 -21.05 23.15 7.45
CA GLY A 173 -20.50 23.45 8.78
C GLY A 173 -20.34 22.22 9.68
N LYS A 174 -20.45 21.00 9.13
CA LYS A 174 -20.53 19.73 9.86
C LYS A 174 -19.62 18.68 9.23
N LYS A 175 -18.92 17.87 10.03
CA LYS A 175 -18.01 16.84 9.50
C LYS A 175 -18.80 15.66 8.97
N SER A 176 -18.26 15.03 7.93
CA SER A 176 -18.90 13.90 7.23
C SER A 176 -19.08 12.64 8.09
N TYR A 177 -18.48 12.62 9.28
CA TYR A 177 -18.47 11.51 10.23
C TYR A 177 -19.08 11.87 11.59
N ASP A 178 -19.66 13.06 11.73
CA ASP A 178 -20.41 13.44 12.93
C ASP A 178 -21.77 12.70 12.99
N PRO A 179 -22.45 12.66 14.14
CA PRO A 179 -23.79 12.07 14.25
C PRO A 179 -24.80 12.70 13.29
N ALA A 180 -25.82 11.95 12.88
CA ALA A 180 -26.92 12.44 12.05
C ALA A 180 -27.67 13.64 12.69
N PRO A 181 -28.42 14.44 11.92
CA PRO A 181 -28.64 14.37 10.47
C PRO A 181 -27.52 15.02 9.66
N HIS A 182 -27.31 14.55 8.43
CA HIS A 182 -26.43 15.14 7.42
C HIS A 182 -27.27 15.66 6.25
N SER A 183 -26.72 16.59 5.46
CA SER A 183 -27.35 17.03 4.20
C SER A 183 -27.54 15.85 3.24
N LYS A 184 -28.51 15.97 2.31
CA LYS A 184 -28.75 14.93 1.28
C LYS A 184 -27.49 14.71 0.44
N GLU A 185 -26.77 15.78 0.15
CA GLU A 185 -25.52 15.80 -0.59
C GLU A 185 -24.42 15.04 0.17
N MET A 186 -24.23 15.32 1.46
CA MET A 186 -23.26 14.61 2.29
C MET A 186 -23.61 13.12 2.44
N MET A 187 -24.88 12.78 2.58
CA MET A 187 -25.33 11.38 2.61
C MET A 187 -24.98 10.64 1.32
N ALA A 188 -25.21 11.25 0.14
CA ALA A 188 -24.86 10.68 -1.14
C ALA A 188 -23.33 10.46 -1.26
N LEU A 189 -22.54 11.44 -0.83
CA LEU A 189 -21.08 11.35 -0.82
C LEU A 189 -20.55 10.29 0.16
N ASN A 190 -21.14 10.17 1.35
CA ASN A 190 -20.81 9.13 2.32
C ASN A 190 -21.12 7.73 1.77
N LYS A 191 -22.24 7.55 1.07
CA LYS A 191 -22.60 6.30 0.40
C LYS A 191 -21.62 5.95 -0.72
N LYS A 192 -21.25 6.93 -1.56
CA LYS A 192 -20.25 6.78 -2.62
C LYS A 192 -18.89 6.38 -2.04
N PHE A 193 -18.44 7.06 -0.99
CA PHE A 193 -17.20 6.74 -0.29
C PHE A 193 -17.22 5.32 0.28
N GLY A 194 -18.30 4.93 0.97
CA GLY A 194 -18.44 3.60 1.55
C GLY A 194 -18.39 2.49 0.49
N ARG A 195 -19.02 2.69 -0.67
CA ARG A 195 -18.97 1.74 -1.80
C ARG A 195 -17.56 1.59 -2.38
N LEU A 196 -16.89 2.71 -2.67
CA LEU A 196 -15.54 2.69 -3.25
C LEU A 196 -14.52 2.06 -2.28
N HIS A 197 -14.59 2.44 -1.01
CA HIS A 197 -13.73 1.87 0.03
C HIS A 197 -14.01 0.38 0.24
N GLY A 198 -15.29 -0.02 0.35
CA GLY A 198 -15.68 -1.41 0.50
C GLY A 198 -15.25 -2.30 -0.67
N LEU A 199 -15.38 -1.81 -1.90
CA LEU A 199 -14.94 -2.53 -3.09
C LEU A 199 -13.41 -2.71 -3.11
N SER A 200 -12.66 -1.67 -2.74
CA SER A 200 -11.20 -1.75 -2.63
C SER A 200 -10.76 -2.77 -1.58
N SER A 201 -11.42 -2.78 -0.42
CA SER A 201 -11.18 -3.77 0.65
C SER A 201 -11.52 -5.20 0.22
N LEU A 202 -12.61 -5.41 -0.53
CA LEU A 202 -12.99 -6.72 -1.07
C LEU A 202 -11.94 -7.26 -2.06
N ILE A 203 -11.48 -6.42 -2.98
CA ILE A 203 -10.41 -6.77 -3.92
C ILE A 203 -9.11 -7.12 -3.17
N ASN A 204 -8.79 -6.40 -2.10
CA ASN A 204 -7.65 -6.73 -1.24
C ASN A 204 -7.82 -8.06 -0.51
N MET A 205 -9.04 -8.41 -0.10
CA MET A 205 -9.33 -9.71 0.51
C MET A 205 -9.10 -10.86 -0.49
N VAL A 206 -9.61 -10.73 -1.72
CA VAL A 206 -9.35 -11.70 -2.80
C VAL A 206 -7.85 -11.85 -3.06
N SER A 207 -7.14 -10.72 -3.12
CA SER A 207 -5.68 -10.73 -3.26
C SER A 207 -4.97 -11.42 -2.10
N LEU A 208 -5.44 -11.26 -0.86
CA LEU A 208 -4.86 -11.96 0.29
C LEU A 208 -5.04 -13.47 0.16
N ILE A 209 -6.24 -13.93 -0.18
CA ILE A 209 -6.54 -15.36 -0.39
C ILE A 209 -5.64 -15.94 -1.50
N ALA A 210 -5.52 -15.25 -2.63
CA ALA A 210 -4.64 -15.66 -3.73
C ALA A 210 -3.16 -15.73 -3.30
N THR A 211 -2.71 -14.79 -2.47
CA THR A 211 -1.33 -14.79 -1.94
C THR A 211 -1.10 -16.00 -1.03
N VAL A 212 -2.04 -16.30 -0.12
CA VAL A 212 -1.96 -17.46 0.78
C VAL A 212 -1.96 -18.76 -0.02
N TYR A 213 -2.86 -18.88 -1.00
CA TYR A 213 -2.93 -20.04 -1.88
C TYR A 213 -1.60 -20.27 -2.62
N TYR A 214 -1.02 -19.22 -3.19
CA TYR A 214 0.30 -19.31 -3.83
C TYR A 214 1.39 -19.77 -2.85
N GLY A 215 1.35 -19.31 -1.60
CA GLY A 215 2.29 -19.77 -0.57
C GLY A 215 2.18 -21.24 -0.24
N VAL A 216 0.96 -21.80 -0.20
CA VAL A 216 0.77 -23.25 -0.04
C VAL A 216 1.34 -24.02 -1.24
N VAL A 217 1.10 -23.55 -2.47
CA VAL A 217 1.66 -24.17 -3.69
C VAL A 217 3.18 -24.13 -3.67
N LEU A 218 3.76 -22.99 -3.30
CA LEU A 218 5.21 -22.82 -3.21
C LEU A 218 5.81 -23.74 -2.14
N SER A 219 5.19 -23.83 -0.96
CA SER A 219 5.66 -24.71 0.13
C SER A 219 5.75 -26.17 -0.31
N LYS A 220 4.76 -26.66 -1.09
CA LYS A 220 4.76 -28.03 -1.63
C LYS A 220 5.86 -28.31 -2.66
N ARG A 221 6.43 -27.27 -3.28
CA ARG A 221 7.56 -27.39 -4.23
C ARG A 221 8.91 -27.38 -3.51
N LEU A 222 8.95 -26.88 -2.28
CA LEU A 222 10.16 -26.72 -1.47
C LEU A 222 10.29 -27.79 -0.37
N SER A 223 9.25 -28.61 -0.16
CA SER A 223 9.25 -29.74 0.76
C SER A 223 9.57 -31.02 0.00
#